data_AF-X0SMD2-F1
#
_entry.id   AF-X0SMD2-F1
#
_cell.length_a   1.000
_cell.length_b   1.000
_cell.length_c   1.000
_cell.angle_alpha   90.00
_cell.angle_beta   90.00
_cell.angle_gamma   90.00
#
_symmetry.space_group_name_H-M   'P 1'
#
loop_
_entity.id
_entity.type
_entity.pdbx_description
1 polymer ?
#
loop_
_entity_poly.entity_id
_entity_poly.type
_entity_poly.pdbx_seq_one_letter_code
_entity_poly.pdbx_strand_id
1 'polypeptide(L)'
;DILVRNGLIKKAIASAPVSTIYENNFEKLLRAGKVELEMVPQGTLAERVRAAKAGLGGVYIPVGTGTVMEEGKETKVIDGKKYILELAIKADFALIKAHKADRWGNLVYRGSSRTFNETMAGAAKVTIAEVDEIVELGELGPEVIVTPGLYVDRVVARPQEVEEEGEVEISAEARESHERFLKRGSA
;
A
#
# COMPACT_ATOMS: atom_id res chain seq x y z
N ASP A 1 -7.91 -5.97 -9.76
CA ASP A 1 -9.09 -6.04 -8.85
C ASP A 1 -9.61 -7.47 -8.63
N ILE A 2 -8.74 -8.50 -8.70
CA ILE A 2 -9.15 -9.92 -8.72
C ILE A 2 -9.95 -10.31 -7.47
N LEU A 3 -9.54 -9.86 -6.28
CA LEU A 3 -10.26 -10.18 -5.04
C LEU A 3 -11.65 -9.52 -4.99
N VAL A 4 -11.75 -8.28 -5.46
CA VAL A 4 -12.99 -7.50 -5.48
C VAL A 4 -14.00 -8.16 -6.41
N ARG A 5 -13.62 -8.40 -7.68
CA ARG A 5 -14.54 -8.96 -8.69
C ARG A 5 -15.04 -10.37 -8.35
N ASN A 6 -14.27 -11.14 -7.56
CA ASN A 6 -14.65 -12.46 -7.09
C ASN A 6 -15.42 -12.43 -5.74
N GLY A 7 -15.74 -11.25 -5.20
CA GLY A 7 -16.50 -11.13 -3.95
C GLY A 7 -15.76 -11.62 -2.71
N LEU A 8 -14.42 -11.62 -2.74
CA LEU A 8 -13.57 -12.11 -1.65
C LEU A 8 -13.25 -11.04 -0.59
N ILE A 9 -13.84 -9.85 -0.71
CA ILE A 9 -13.62 -8.72 0.21
C ILE A 9 -14.93 -8.35 0.87
N LYS A 10 -15.00 -8.52 2.20
CA LYS A 10 -16.14 -8.08 3.01
C LYS A 10 -16.01 -6.63 3.48
N LYS A 11 -14.79 -6.19 3.82
CA LYS A 11 -14.50 -4.83 4.30
C LYS A 11 -13.16 -4.35 3.73
N ALA A 12 -13.08 -3.07 3.38
CA ALA A 12 -11.84 -2.39 3.03
C ALA A 12 -11.60 -1.17 3.93
N ILE A 13 -10.33 -0.92 4.26
CA ILE A 13 -9.86 0.33 4.86
C ILE A 13 -8.99 1.01 3.81
N ALA A 14 -9.42 2.15 3.28
CA ALA A 14 -8.78 2.76 2.11
C ALA A 14 -8.92 4.29 2.10
N SER A 15 -7.99 4.96 1.40
CA SER A 15 -8.02 6.42 1.25
C SER A 15 -8.71 6.91 -0.01
N ALA A 16 -8.61 6.16 -1.11
CA ALA A 16 -9.23 6.50 -2.39
C ALA A 16 -9.70 5.24 -3.14
N PRO A 17 -10.73 4.53 -2.64
CA PRO A 17 -11.19 3.26 -3.22
C PRO A 17 -12.10 3.42 -4.46
N VAL A 18 -12.56 4.65 -4.74
CA VAL A 18 -13.46 4.98 -5.86
C VAL A 18 -12.76 5.94 -6.83
N SER A 19 -13.12 5.87 -8.10
CA SER A 19 -12.56 6.73 -9.16
C SER A 19 -13.54 7.85 -9.49
N THR A 20 -13.01 9.04 -9.78
CA THR A 20 -13.81 10.18 -10.23
C THR A 20 -14.10 10.15 -11.73
N ILE A 21 -13.46 9.23 -12.47
CA ILE A 21 -13.48 9.17 -13.94
C ILE A 21 -14.34 8.01 -14.44
N TYR A 22 -14.40 6.90 -13.69
CA TYR A 22 -15.14 5.70 -14.09
C TYR A 22 -15.61 4.91 -12.86
N GLU A 23 -16.67 4.13 -13.01
CA GLU A 23 -17.14 3.25 -11.95
C GLU A 23 -16.34 1.94 -11.94
N ASN A 24 -15.64 1.68 -10.83
CA ASN A 24 -14.85 0.45 -10.66
C ASN A 24 -15.67 -0.67 -9.99
N ASN A 25 -15.15 -1.90 -10.01
CA ASN A 25 -15.86 -3.06 -9.42
C ASN A 25 -16.07 -2.95 -7.90
N PHE A 26 -15.19 -2.24 -7.18
CA PHE A 26 -15.34 -2.02 -5.74
C PHE A 26 -16.53 -1.09 -5.46
N GLU A 27 -16.64 0.00 -6.22
CA GLU A 27 -17.74 0.95 -6.13
C GLU A 27 -19.09 0.29 -6.39
N LYS A 28 -19.17 -0.58 -7.42
CA LYS A 28 -20.39 -1.36 -7.70
C LYS A 28 -20.82 -2.21 -6.51
N LEU A 29 -19.88 -2.93 -5.89
CA LEU A 29 -20.16 -3.75 -4.72
C LEU A 29 -20.52 -2.91 -3.49
N LEU A 30 -19.89 -1.75 -3.32
CA LEU A 30 -20.17 -0.83 -2.22
C LEU A 30 -21.60 -0.29 -2.32
N ARG A 31 -21.99 0.18 -3.52
CA ARG A 31 -23.36 0.65 -3.80
C ARG A 31 -24.40 -0.44 -3.65
N ALA A 32 -24.05 -1.68 -3.97
CA ALA A 32 -24.90 -2.85 -3.76
C ALA A 32 -24.95 -3.34 -2.30
N GLY A 33 -24.23 -2.69 -1.37
CA GLY A 33 -24.17 -3.09 0.05
C GLY A 33 -23.45 -4.42 0.29
N LYS A 34 -22.62 -4.88 -0.66
CA LYS A 34 -21.91 -6.17 -0.59
C LYS A 34 -20.53 -6.07 0.05
N VAL A 35 -19.99 -4.86 0.18
CA VAL A 35 -18.69 -4.58 0.82
C VAL A 35 -18.81 -3.36 1.71
N GLU A 36 -18.16 -3.40 2.86
CA GLU A 36 -18.05 -2.28 3.80
C GLU A 36 -16.79 -1.45 3.49
N LEU A 37 -16.87 -0.13 3.68
CA LEU A 37 -15.74 0.77 3.52
C LEU A 37 -15.54 1.61 4.79
N GLU A 38 -14.32 1.55 5.33
CA GLU A 38 -13.81 2.53 6.28
C GLU A 38 -12.87 3.47 5.50
N MET A 39 -13.34 4.68 5.22
CA MET A 39 -12.53 5.67 4.51
C MET A 39 -11.60 6.37 5.50
N VAL A 40 -10.31 6.42 5.17
CA VAL A 40 -9.28 7.03 6.04
C VAL A 40 -8.35 7.91 5.22
N PRO A 41 -7.97 9.11 5.70
CA PRO A 41 -6.97 9.93 5.01
C PRO A 41 -5.67 9.14 4.79
N GLN A 42 -5.01 9.33 3.64
CA GLN A 42 -3.83 8.53 3.26
C GLN A 42 -2.70 8.61 4.31
N GLY A 43 -2.43 9.80 4.85
CA GLY A 43 -1.44 9.99 5.91
C GLY A 43 -1.83 9.28 7.21
N THR A 44 -3.11 9.33 7.57
CA THR A 44 -3.65 8.59 8.73
C THR A 44 -3.54 7.08 8.54
N LEU A 45 -3.85 6.57 7.35
CA LEU A 45 -3.69 5.16 7.02
C LEU A 45 -2.23 4.70 7.17
N ALA A 46 -1.29 5.46 6.59
CA ALA A 46 0.13 5.18 6.71
C ALA A 46 0.59 5.17 8.18
N GLU A 47 0.16 6.16 8.96
CA GLU A 47 0.55 6.27 10.37
C GLU A 47 -0.07 5.18 11.24
N ARG A 48 -1.32 4.75 10.97
CA ARG A 48 -1.96 3.62 11.66
C ARG A 48 -1.23 2.31 11.39
N VAL A 49 -0.75 2.09 10.16
CA VAL A 49 0.05 0.91 9.81
C VAL A 49 1.43 1.00 10.46
N ARG A 50 2.08 2.17 10.42
CA ARG A 50 3.37 2.40 11.09
C ARG A 50 3.27 2.19 12.60
N ALA A 51 2.19 2.64 13.23
CA ALA A 51 1.92 2.44 14.65
C ALA A 51 1.86 0.94 14.99
N ALA A 52 1.23 0.13 14.14
CA ALA A 52 1.22 -1.32 14.32
C ALA A 52 2.62 -1.93 14.22
N LYS A 53 3.40 -1.56 13.19
CA LYS A 53 4.81 -1.97 13.02
C LYS A 53 5.67 -1.64 14.25
N ALA A 54 5.43 -0.47 14.86
CA ALA A 54 6.15 0.00 16.03
C ALA A 54 5.62 -0.56 17.37
N GLY A 55 4.57 -1.39 17.37
CA GLY A 55 3.96 -1.93 18.59
C GLY A 55 3.12 -0.93 19.39
N LEU A 56 2.73 0.21 18.79
CA LEU A 56 1.89 1.22 19.42
C LEU A 56 0.40 0.82 19.34
N GLY A 57 -0.39 1.22 20.35
CA GLY A 57 -1.85 0.99 20.35
C GLY A 57 -2.62 1.92 19.41
N GLY A 58 -2.10 3.13 19.17
CA GLY A 58 -2.69 4.16 18.34
C GLY A 58 -1.90 5.46 18.42
N VAL A 59 -2.34 6.46 17.67
CA VAL A 59 -1.70 7.77 17.58
C VAL A 59 -2.75 8.88 17.56
N TYR A 60 -2.45 10.03 18.15
CA TYR A 60 -3.27 11.23 18.02
C TYR A 60 -2.88 11.99 16.76
N ILE A 61 -3.82 12.20 15.84
CA ILE A 61 -3.60 12.88 14.56
C ILE A 61 -4.62 14.02 14.41
N PRO A 62 -4.22 15.22 13.94
CA PRO A 62 -5.15 16.36 13.79
C PRO A 62 -5.98 16.26 12.50
N VAL A 63 -5.56 15.42 11.55
CA VAL A 63 -6.25 15.20 10.28
C VAL A 63 -7.63 14.60 10.52
N GLY A 64 -8.67 15.29 10.04
CA GLY A 64 -10.07 14.85 10.16
C GLY A 64 -10.85 15.52 11.29
N THR A 65 -10.21 16.34 12.15
CA THR A 65 -10.93 17.10 13.18
C THR A 65 -11.95 18.06 12.57
N GLY A 66 -13.14 18.12 13.13
CA GLY A 66 -14.26 18.94 12.63
C GLY A 66 -14.91 18.40 11.36
N THR A 67 -14.59 17.16 10.94
CA THR A 67 -15.21 16.49 9.79
C THR A 67 -15.94 15.22 10.25
N VAL A 68 -16.65 14.58 9.32
CA VAL A 68 -17.29 13.26 9.55
C VAL A 68 -16.31 12.18 10.04
N MET A 69 -15.00 12.36 9.80
CA MET A 69 -13.97 11.44 10.27
C MET A 69 -13.75 11.48 11.78
N GLU A 70 -14.20 12.54 12.46
CA GLU A 70 -14.12 12.69 13.92
C GLU A 70 -15.22 11.92 14.65
N GLU A 71 -16.35 11.66 13.99
CA GLU A 71 -17.55 11.12 14.62
C GLU A 71 -17.28 9.80 15.35
N GLY A 72 -17.64 9.74 16.63
CA GLY A 72 -17.48 8.55 17.47
C GLY A 72 -16.05 8.23 17.90
N LYS A 73 -15.06 9.07 17.58
CA LYS A 73 -13.67 8.87 17.99
C LYS A 73 -13.29 9.69 19.22
N GLU A 74 -12.33 9.16 19.98
CA GLU A 74 -11.74 9.88 21.11
C GLU A 74 -10.94 11.08 20.59
N THR A 75 -11.03 12.21 21.29
CA THR A 75 -10.29 13.43 20.95
C THR A 75 -9.48 13.96 22.12
N LYS A 76 -8.37 14.63 21.82
CA LYS A 76 -7.49 15.25 22.81
C LYS A 76 -6.99 16.60 22.31
N VAL A 77 -6.86 17.55 23.22
CA VAL A 77 -6.20 18.83 22.94
C VAL A 77 -4.73 18.72 23.36
N ILE A 78 -3.82 18.97 22.42
CA ILE A 78 -2.37 18.98 22.63
C ILE A 78 -1.87 20.31 22.07
N ASP A 79 -1.20 21.11 22.91
CA ASP A 79 -0.69 22.44 22.55
C ASP A 79 -1.73 23.36 21.87
N GLY A 80 -2.95 23.36 22.42
CA GLY A 80 -4.06 24.18 21.92
C GLY A 80 -4.69 23.70 20.60
N LYS A 81 -4.24 22.56 20.04
CA LYS A 81 -4.81 21.96 18.83
C LYS A 81 -5.56 20.68 19.17
N LYS A 82 -6.70 20.46 18.51
CA LYS A 82 -7.49 19.23 18.66
C LYS A 82 -6.87 18.11 17.81
N TYR A 83 -6.89 16.90 18.34
CA TYR A 83 -6.45 15.68 17.69
C TYR A 83 -7.47 14.57 17.89
N ILE A 84 -7.49 13.61 16.98
CA ILE A 84 -8.32 12.40 17.00
C ILE A 84 -7.42 11.21 17.30
N LEU A 85 -7.86 10.29 18.16
CA LEU A 85 -7.18 9.01 18.35
C LEU A 85 -7.47 8.07 17.18
N GLU A 86 -6.43 7.64 16.49
CA GLU A 86 -6.48 6.66 15.41
C GLU A 86 -5.74 5.39 15.84
N LEU A 87 -6.45 4.25 15.84
CA LEU A 87 -5.92 2.98 16.32
C LEU A 87 -5.03 2.31 15.28
N ALA A 88 -3.99 1.63 15.78
CA ALA A 88 -3.06 0.88 14.93
C ALA A 88 -3.78 -0.20 14.10
N ILE A 89 -3.41 -0.34 12.82
CA ILE A 89 -3.96 -1.38 11.93
C ILE A 89 -3.01 -2.57 11.94
N LYS A 90 -3.41 -3.64 12.64
CA LYS A 90 -2.72 -4.92 12.65
C LYS A 90 -3.36 -5.85 11.62
N ALA A 91 -2.54 -6.58 10.87
CA ALA A 91 -3.00 -7.58 9.92
C ALA A 91 -2.42 -8.96 10.22
N ASP A 92 -3.07 -10.01 9.74
CA ASP A 92 -2.49 -11.35 9.76
C ASP A 92 -1.42 -11.50 8.68
N PHE A 93 -1.66 -10.92 7.50
CA PHE A 93 -0.75 -10.96 6.37
C PHE A 93 -0.52 -9.57 5.77
N ALA A 94 0.73 -9.29 5.39
CA ALA A 94 1.10 -8.19 4.53
C ALA A 94 1.65 -8.75 3.21
N LEU A 95 0.98 -8.42 2.10
CA LEU A 95 1.45 -8.76 0.75
C LEU A 95 2.08 -7.50 0.17
N ILE A 96 3.40 -7.51 0.01
CA ILE A 96 4.16 -6.35 -0.43
C ILE A 96 4.95 -6.68 -1.70
N LYS A 97 5.31 -5.65 -2.45
CA LYS A 97 6.17 -5.73 -3.63
C LYS A 97 7.45 -4.94 -3.42
N ALA A 98 8.58 -5.53 -3.78
CA ALA A 98 9.87 -4.83 -3.86
C ALA A 98 10.55 -5.09 -5.21
N HIS A 99 11.66 -4.40 -5.46
CA HIS A 99 12.44 -4.58 -6.68
C HIS A 99 13.38 -5.78 -6.54
N LYS A 100 14.29 -5.74 -5.57
CA LYS A 100 15.20 -6.86 -5.28
C LYS A 100 15.12 -7.26 -3.82
N ALA A 101 15.42 -8.53 -3.56
CA ALA A 101 15.66 -9.06 -2.22
C ALA A 101 16.91 -9.91 -2.17
N ASP A 102 17.55 -9.99 -1.00
CA ASP A 102 18.51 -11.05 -0.71
C ASP A 102 17.84 -12.23 0.04
N ARG A 103 18.61 -13.30 0.28
CA ARG A 103 18.11 -14.49 1.00
C ARG A 103 17.71 -14.22 2.46
N TRP A 104 18.16 -13.12 3.07
CA TRP A 104 17.75 -12.72 4.43
C TRP A 104 16.47 -11.87 4.44
N GLY A 105 15.95 -11.52 3.26
CA GLY A 105 14.73 -10.72 3.13
C GLY A 105 14.98 -9.22 3.11
N ASN A 106 16.22 -8.75 3.00
CA ASN A 106 16.48 -7.32 2.84
C ASN A 106 15.93 -6.84 1.51
N LEU A 107 15.16 -5.75 1.50
CA LEU A 107 14.48 -5.26 0.30
C LEU A 107 14.98 -3.89 -0.14
N VAL A 108 15.09 -3.74 -1.46
CA VAL A 108 15.26 -2.45 -2.14
C VAL A 108 14.09 -2.21 -3.11
N TYR A 109 13.76 -0.95 -3.37
CA TYR A 109 12.62 -0.54 -4.18
C TYR A 109 13.06 0.35 -5.33
N ARG A 110 12.22 0.47 -6.37
CA ARG A 110 12.53 1.30 -7.56
C ARG A 110 11.53 2.44 -7.72
N GLY A 111 12.00 3.68 -7.55
CA GLY A 111 11.19 4.88 -7.73
C GLY A 111 9.95 4.90 -6.85
N SER A 112 8.81 5.30 -7.42
CA SER A 112 7.54 5.43 -6.69
C SER A 112 6.93 4.09 -6.28
N SER A 113 7.39 2.95 -6.80
CA SER A 113 6.85 1.63 -6.45
C SER A 113 6.97 1.29 -4.96
N ARG A 114 7.87 1.95 -4.22
CA ARG A 114 8.02 1.79 -2.75
C ARG A 114 6.69 1.98 -2.02
N THR A 115 6.01 3.10 -2.24
CA THR A 115 4.73 3.49 -1.58
C THR A 115 4.53 2.90 -0.17
N PHE A 116 3.46 2.14 0.04
CA PHE A 116 3.07 1.50 1.30
C PHE A 116 3.84 0.20 1.59
N ASN A 117 4.59 -0.35 0.64
CA ASN A 117 5.24 -1.65 0.80
C ASN A 117 6.18 -1.68 2.01
N GLU A 118 7.01 -0.65 2.19
CA GLU A 118 7.90 -0.56 3.35
C GLU A 118 7.14 -0.32 4.66
N THR A 119 6.10 0.52 4.63
CA THR A 119 5.28 0.82 5.82
C THR A 119 4.50 -0.41 6.29
N MET A 120 4.01 -1.23 5.35
CA MET A 120 3.29 -2.48 5.65
C MET A 120 4.23 -3.61 6.11
N ALA A 121 5.50 -3.60 5.69
CA ALA A 121 6.47 -4.59 6.14
C ALA A 121 6.64 -4.54 7.67
N GLY A 122 6.36 -5.66 8.34
CA GLY A 122 6.40 -5.75 9.80
C GLY A 122 5.14 -5.22 10.52
N ALA A 123 4.13 -4.73 9.81
CA ALA A 123 2.83 -4.34 10.39
C ALA A 123 1.82 -5.51 10.43
N ALA A 124 2.25 -6.72 10.05
CA ALA A 124 1.44 -7.93 10.03
C ALA A 124 2.17 -9.09 10.73
N LYS A 125 1.43 -10.15 11.09
CA LYS A 125 2.01 -11.37 11.66
C LYS A 125 2.94 -12.09 10.67
N VAL A 126 2.60 -12.04 9.37
CA VAL A 126 3.40 -12.62 8.29
C VAL A 126 3.50 -11.63 7.14
N THR A 127 4.72 -11.23 6.78
CA THR A 127 5.02 -10.39 5.63
C THR A 127 5.57 -11.23 4.49
N ILE A 128 4.92 -11.16 3.33
CA ILE A 128 5.32 -11.86 2.10
C ILE A 128 5.68 -10.81 1.06
N ALA A 129 6.94 -10.79 0.65
CA ALA A 129 7.47 -9.89 -0.35
C ALA A 129 7.61 -10.58 -1.70
N GLU A 130 6.85 -10.13 -2.69
CA GLU A 130 7.08 -10.47 -4.09
C GLU A 130 8.18 -9.54 -4.66
N VAL A 131 9.21 -10.10 -5.28
CA VAL A 131 10.33 -9.33 -5.84
C VAL A 131 10.57 -9.65 -7.31
N ASP A 132 11.11 -8.69 -8.05
CA ASP A 132 11.50 -8.91 -9.45
C ASP A 132 12.74 -9.82 -9.53
N GLU A 133 13.66 -9.68 -8.57
CA GLU A 133 14.93 -10.40 -8.56
C GLU A 133 15.34 -10.78 -7.13
N ILE A 134 15.83 -12.01 -6.95
CA ILE A 134 16.52 -12.43 -5.72
C ILE A 134 18.03 -12.43 -6.02
N VAL A 135 18.79 -11.68 -5.24
CA VAL A 135 20.25 -11.51 -5.39
C VAL A 135 21.02 -12.23 -4.28
N GLU A 136 22.32 -12.43 -4.51
CA GLU A 136 23.19 -13.03 -3.51
C GLU A 136 23.46 -12.10 -2.32
N LEU A 137 23.82 -12.69 -1.18
CA LEU A 137 24.15 -11.95 0.03
C LEU A 137 25.36 -11.03 -0.22
N GLY A 138 25.22 -9.76 0.16
CA GLY A 138 26.25 -8.73 -0.02
C GLY A 138 26.14 -7.92 -1.31
N GLU A 139 25.29 -8.34 -2.27
CA GLU A 139 25.01 -7.52 -3.45
C GLU A 139 24.18 -6.27 -3.12
N LEU A 140 23.30 -6.38 -2.12
CA LEU A 140 22.58 -5.23 -1.58
C LEU A 140 23.49 -4.48 -0.60
N GLY A 141 23.94 -3.30 -1.00
CA GLY A 141 24.68 -2.41 -0.11
C GLY A 141 23.83 -2.04 1.13
N PRO A 142 24.41 -2.04 2.34
CA PRO A 142 23.65 -1.82 3.57
C PRO A 142 22.94 -0.45 3.60
N GLU A 143 23.54 0.58 3.00
CA GLU A 143 22.99 1.94 2.93
C GLU A 143 21.79 2.09 1.97
N VAL A 144 21.58 1.11 1.08
CA VAL A 144 20.45 1.15 0.14
C VAL A 144 19.28 0.27 0.58
N ILE A 145 19.47 -0.57 1.61
CA ILE A 145 18.41 -1.42 2.15
C ILE A 145 17.35 -0.52 2.80
N VAL A 146 16.14 -0.58 2.26
CA VAL A 146 15.01 0.22 2.74
C VAL A 146 14.18 -0.56 3.76
N THR A 147 13.97 -1.85 3.52
CA THR A 147 13.28 -2.72 4.46
C THR A 147 14.25 -3.80 4.91
N PRO A 148 14.73 -3.75 6.16
CA PRO A 148 15.53 -4.81 6.75
C PRO A 148 14.79 -6.15 6.71
N GLY A 149 15.52 -7.23 6.47
CA GLY A 149 14.96 -8.58 6.40
C GLY A 149 14.25 -9.04 7.67
N LEU A 150 14.52 -8.41 8.81
CA LEU A 150 13.77 -8.61 10.06
C LEU A 150 12.25 -8.43 9.90
N TYR A 151 11.81 -7.59 8.97
CA TYR A 151 10.39 -7.32 8.73
C TYR A 151 9.76 -8.21 7.65
N VAL A 152 10.50 -9.20 7.12
CA VAL A 152 10.09 -10.01 5.97
C VAL A 152 10.20 -11.49 6.32
N ASP A 153 9.07 -12.19 6.35
CA ASP A 153 9.04 -13.62 6.67
C ASP A 153 9.29 -14.50 5.44
N ARG A 154 8.84 -14.04 4.25
CA ARG A 154 8.93 -14.80 3.00
C ARG A 154 9.25 -13.89 1.83
N VAL A 155 10.19 -14.32 1.02
CA VAL A 155 10.51 -13.71 -0.28
C VAL A 155 10.05 -14.66 -1.37
N VAL A 156 9.32 -14.14 -2.35
CA VAL A 156 8.83 -14.87 -3.52
C VAL A 156 9.34 -14.15 -4.76
N ALA A 157 10.13 -14.83 -5.57
CA ALA A 157 10.48 -14.31 -6.89
C ALA A 157 9.22 -14.30 -7.76
N ARG A 158 8.97 -13.16 -8.42
CA ARG A 158 7.95 -13.07 -9.44
C ARG A 158 8.29 -14.08 -10.54
N PRO A 159 7.32 -14.90 -11.00
CA PRO A 159 7.54 -15.75 -12.16
C PRO A 159 7.99 -14.86 -13.32
N GLN A 160 9.06 -15.23 -14.02
CA GLN A 160 9.36 -14.58 -15.28
C GLN A 160 8.19 -14.88 -16.21
N GLU A 161 7.47 -13.84 -16.64
CA GLU A 161 6.56 -13.97 -17.76
C GLU A 161 7.45 -14.45 -18.92
N VAL A 162 7.19 -15.67 -19.38
CA VAL A 162 7.73 -16.10 -20.67
C VAL A 162 7.08 -15.15 -21.65
N GLU A 163 7.86 -14.32 -22.34
CA GLU A 163 7.36 -13.57 -23.49
C GLU A 163 6.68 -14.61 -24.39
N GLU A 164 5.36 -14.56 -24.53
CA GLU A 164 4.74 -15.18 -25.69
C GLU A 164 5.38 -14.45 -26.89
N GLU A 165 6.06 -15.18 -27.76
CA GLU A 165 6.60 -14.65 -29.02
C GLU A 165 5.43 -14.03 -29.80
N GLY A 166 5.26 -12.73 -29.64
CA GLY A 166 4.18 -11.95 -30.21
C GLY A 166 4.29 -10.55 -29.64
N GLU A 167 4.69 -9.60 -30.49
CA GLU A 167 4.65 -8.17 -30.15
C GLU A 167 3.25 -7.84 -29.64
N VAL A 168 3.10 -7.65 -28.32
CA VAL A 168 1.89 -7.02 -27.80
C VAL A 168 1.98 -5.57 -28.27
N GLU A 169 1.35 -5.29 -29.41
CA GLU A 169 1.28 -3.95 -29.97
C GLU A 169 0.70 -3.02 -28.89
N ILE A 170 1.57 -2.18 -28.34
CA ILE A 170 1.16 -1.10 -27.46
C ILE A 170 0.20 -0.25 -28.28
N SER A 171 -1.07 -0.21 -27.89
CA SER A 171 -2.08 0.55 -28.60
C SER A 171 -1.63 2.00 -28.76
N ALA A 172 -2.01 2.63 -29.88
CA ALA A 172 -1.67 4.03 -30.14
C ALA A 172 -2.09 4.95 -28.98
N GLU A 173 -3.21 4.64 -28.34
CA GLU A 173 -3.73 5.34 -27.15
C GLU A 173 -2.81 5.22 -25.93
N ALA A 174 -2.22 4.04 -25.70
CA ALA A 174 -1.28 3.82 -24.60
C ALA A 174 0.04 4.58 -24.82
N ARG A 175 0.53 4.63 -26.06
CA ARG A 175 1.71 5.44 -26.44
C ARG A 175 1.45 6.93 -26.24
N GLU A 176 0.30 7.41 -26.70
CA GLU A 176 -0.06 8.82 -26.62
C GLU A 176 -0.36 9.27 -25.17
N SER A 177 -0.90 8.37 -24.33
CA SER A 177 -1.06 8.60 -22.90
C SER A 177 0.29 8.67 -22.18
N HIS A 178 1.23 7.79 -22.53
CA HIS A 178 2.60 7.82 -21.99
C HIS A 178 3.36 9.09 -22.40
N GLU A 179 3.23 9.54 -23.65
CA GLU A 179 3.80 10.81 -24.09
C GLU A 179 3.19 12.01 -23.36
N ARG A 180 1.86 12.01 -23.13
CA ARG A 180 1.19 13.04 -22.33
C ARG A 180 1.69 13.06 -20.88
N PHE A 181 1.96 11.88 -20.30
CA PHE A 181 2.54 11.76 -18.97
C PHE A 181 3.97 12.34 -18.93
N LEU A 182 4.83 12.00 -19.89
CA LEU A 182 6.19 12.53 -19.99
C LEU A 182 6.22 14.05 -20.19
N LYS A 183 5.32 14.59 -21.02
CA LYS A 183 5.19 16.04 -21.26
C LYS A 183 4.68 16.82 -20.05
N ARG A 184 3.89 16.18 -19.17
CA ARG A 184 3.34 16.83 -17.98
C ARG A 184 4.40 17.12 -16.91
N GLY A 185 5.54 16.41 -16.95
CA GLY A 185 6.56 16.47 -15.90
C GLY A 185 6.01 15.94 -14.58
N SER A 186 6.86 15.29 -13.78
CA SER A 186 6.47 14.98 -12.40
C SER A 186 6.33 16.31 -11.65
N ALA A 187 5.12 16.58 -11.13
CA ALA A 187 5.00 17.42 -9.95
C ALA A 187 5.59 16.68 -8.73
#